data_AF-A0A3P6T9M1-F1
#
_entry.id   AF-A0A3P6T9M1-F1
#
_cell.length_a   1.000
_cell.length_b   1.000
_cell.length_c   1.000
_cell.angle_alpha   90.00
_cell.angle_beta   90.00
_cell.angle_gamma   90.00
#
_symmetry.space_group_name_H-M   'P 1'
#
loop_
_entity.id
_entity.type
_entity.pdbx_description
1 polymer ?
#
loop_
_entity_poly.entity_id
_entity_poly.type
_entity_poly.pdbx_seq_one_letter_code
_entity_poly.pdbx_strand_id
1 'polypeptide(L)'
;MVFVNTSDYLPTTEATGVRIAIHGQRECPFPDTFGYSAPTGAVSSFGMSLRKVNRLENGDCFNPDTPLPTGYIYREYQYEPEVNDTDF
;
A
#
# COMPACT_ATOMS: atom_id res chain seq x y z
N MET A 1 2.21 -12.09 -17.02
CA MET A 1 0.80 -12.30 -17.42
C MET A 1 0.06 -12.81 -16.21
N VAL A 2 -1.07 -12.19 -15.86
CA VAL A 2 -1.89 -12.60 -14.71
C VAL A 2 -3.20 -13.15 -15.24
N PHE A 3 -3.69 -14.22 -14.62
CA PHE A 3 -4.97 -14.84 -14.95
C PHE A 3 -5.97 -14.52 -13.84
N VAL A 4 -7.19 -14.14 -14.23
CA VAL A 4 -8.31 -13.86 -13.32
C VAL A 4 -9.46 -14.74 -13.77
N ASN A 5 -9.91 -15.62 -12.89
CA ASN A 5 -11.08 -16.44 -13.13
C ASN A 5 -12.33 -15.70 -12.66
N THR A 6 -13.11 -15.14 -13.59
CA THR A 6 -14.31 -14.36 -13.24
C THR A 6 -15.46 -15.23 -12.75
N SER A 7 -15.42 -16.56 -12.94
CA SER A 7 -16.45 -17.46 -12.42
C SER A 7 -16.45 -17.57 -10.89
N ASP A 8 -15.31 -17.27 -10.27
CA ASP A 8 -15.11 -17.42 -8.82
C ASP A 8 -15.58 -16.17 -8.05
N TYR A 9 -16.05 -15.15 -8.76
CA TYR A 9 -16.51 -13.90 -8.19
C TYR A 9 -17.94 -14.02 -7.67
N LEU A 10 -18.24 -13.27 -6.61
CA LEU A 10 -19.61 -13.16 -6.13
C LEU A 10 -20.47 -12.39 -7.16
N PRO A 11 -21.77 -12.71 -7.31
CA PRO A 11 -22.66 -11.95 -8.20
C PRO A 11 -22.79 -10.46 -7.82
N THR A 12 -22.45 -10.10 -6.58
CA THR A 12 -22.44 -8.73 -6.08
C THR A 12 -21.12 -8.01 -6.29
N THR A 13 -20.10 -8.66 -6.85
CA THR A 13 -18.81 -8.01 -7.12
C THR A 13 -18.94 -7.08 -8.34
N GLU A 14 -18.63 -5.80 -8.13
CA GLU A 14 -18.87 -4.76 -9.14
C GLU A 14 -17.81 -4.68 -10.25
N ALA A 15 -16.60 -5.19 -10.00
CA ALA A 15 -15.48 -5.09 -10.94
C ALA A 15 -14.57 -6.32 -10.92
N THR A 16 -14.03 -6.67 -12.10
CA THR A 16 -13.08 -7.77 -12.30
C THR A 16 -11.73 -7.26 -12.78
N GLY A 17 -10.65 -7.86 -12.30
CA GLY A 17 -9.30 -7.37 -12.54
C GLY A 17 -8.36 -7.66 -11.38
N VAL A 18 -7.20 -7.00 -11.42
CA VAL A 18 -6.20 -7.05 -10.34
C VAL A 18 -5.90 -5.65 -9.83
N ARG A 19 -5.60 -5.54 -8.53
CA ARG A 19 -5.03 -4.33 -7.92
C ARG A 19 -3.54 -4.54 -7.68
N ILE A 20 -2.75 -3.53 -8.01
CA ILE A 20 -1.29 -3.55 -7.86
C ILE A 20 -0.91 -2.38 -6.94
N ALA A 21 -0.28 -2.67 -5.81
CA ALA A 21 0.35 -1.67 -4.96
C ALA A 21 1.86 -1.67 -5.18
N ILE A 22 2.45 -0.49 -5.39
CA ILE A 22 3.90 -0.32 -5.51
C ILE A 22 4.39 0.36 -4.23
N HIS A 23 5.20 -0.34 -3.45
CA HIS A 23 5.66 0.11 -2.13
C HIS A 23 7.11 -0.34 -1.87
N GLY A 24 7.74 0.22 -0.84
CA GLY A 24 9.07 -0.18 -0.39
C GLY A 24 9.10 -1.59 0.22
N GLN A 25 10.28 -2.21 0.25
CA GLN A 25 10.44 -3.61 0.71
C GLN A 25 10.00 -3.88 2.15
N ARG A 26 10.02 -2.86 3.01
CA ARG A 26 9.65 -2.94 4.44
C ARG A 26 8.41 -2.10 4.77
N GLU A 27 7.76 -1.57 3.76
CA GLU A 27 6.52 -0.78 3.87
C GLU A 27 5.32 -1.70 3.72
N CYS A 28 4.24 -1.41 4.45
CA CYS A 28 3.03 -2.22 4.36
C CYS A 28 2.30 -1.91 3.04
N PRO A 29 1.96 -2.92 2.22
CA PRO A 29 1.14 -2.66 1.04
C PRO A 29 -0.29 -2.32 1.47
N PHE A 30 -0.74 -1.10 1.15
CA PHE A 30 -2.14 -0.69 1.27
C PHE A 30 -2.83 -0.64 -0.10
N PRO A 31 -3.18 -1.79 -0.71
CA PRO A 31 -3.76 -1.83 -2.06
C PRO A 31 -5.14 -1.17 -2.17
N ASP A 32 -5.82 -0.96 -1.05
CA ASP A 32 -7.11 -0.26 -1.05
C ASP A 32 -6.95 1.26 -1.14
N THR A 33 -5.89 1.80 -0.55
CA THR A 33 -5.57 3.24 -0.55
C THR A 33 -4.68 3.64 -1.73
N PHE A 34 -3.62 2.86 -2.01
CA PHE A 34 -2.58 3.17 -2.98
C PHE A 34 -2.51 2.21 -4.17
N GLY A 35 -3.51 1.34 -4.33
CA GLY A 35 -3.53 0.37 -5.41
C GLY A 35 -3.97 0.95 -6.76
N TYR A 36 -3.32 0.50 -7.82
CA TYR A 36 -3.70 0.76 -9.21
C TYR A 36 -4.49 -0.43 -9.77
N SER A 37 -5.62 -0.16 -10.40
CA SER A 37 -6.45 -1.19 -11.03
C SER A 37 -5.97 -1.51 -12.45
N ALA A 38 -5.80 -2.79 -12.75
CA ALA A 38 -5.57 -3.32 -14.09
C ALA A 38 -6.76 -4.22 -14.50
N PRO A 39 -7.60 -3.81 -15.46
CA PRO A 39 -8.76 -4.60 -15.89
C PRO A 39 -8.32 -5.82 -16.70
N THR A 40 -9.17 -6.86 -16.70
CA THR A 40 -9.00 -8.02 -17.59
C THR A 40 -9.30 -7.68 -19.04
N GLY A 41 -8.69 -8.40 -19.99
CA GLY A 41 -8.97 -8.27 -21.42
C GLY A 41 -8.21 -7.14 -22.13
N ALA A 42 -7.42 -6.36 -21.40
CA ALA A 42 -6.52 -5.35 -21.94
C ALA A 42 -5.14 -5.43 -21.29
N VAL A 43 -4.13 -4.88 -21.96
CA VAL A 43 -2.80 -4.68 -21.38
C VAL A 43 -2.79 -3.34 -20.65
N SER A 44 -2.40 -3.34 -19.38
CA SER A 44 -2.17 -2.12 -18.60
C SER A 44 -0.67 -1.85 -18.46
N SER A 45 -0.27 -0.62 -18.76
CA SER A 45 1.12 -0.16 -18.65
C SER A 45 1.22 0.94 -17.59
N PHE A 46 2.06 0.75 -16.58
CA PHE A 46 2.23 1.68 -15.46
C PHE A 46 3.64 2.30 -15.52
N GLY A 47 3.71 3.61 -15.76
CA GLY A 47 4.95 4.38 -15.64
C GLY A 47 5.17 4.82 -14.20
N MET A 48 6.40 4.67 -13.69
CA MET A 48 6.75 5.02 -12.32
C MET A 48 7.84 6.09 -12.27
N SER A 49 7.73 6.99 -11.28
CA SER A 49 8.71 8.03 -10.98
C SER A 49 8.96 8.07 -9.48
N LEU A 50 10.18 7.80 -9.05
CA LEU A 50 10.54 7.80 -7.64
C LEU A 50 10.69 9.23 -7.13
N ARG A 51 9.97 9.57 -6.06
CA ARG A 51 10.15 10.80 -5.30
C ARG A 51 10.52 10.45 -3.87
N LYS A 52 11.61 11.02 -3.37
CA LYS A 52 12.06 10.85 -1.98
C LYS A 52 12.09 12.20 -1.28
N VAL A 53 11.46 12.29 -0.11
CA VAL A 53 11.46 13.49 0.74
C VAL A 53 12.24 13.16 2.00
N ASN A 54 13.32 13.89 2.26
CA ASN A 54 14.03 13.83 3.53
C ASN A 54 13.72 15.12 4.29
N ARG A 55 13.22 15.00 5.51
CA ARG A 55 12.92 16.13 6.39
C ARG A 55 14.10 16.39 7.34
N LEU A 56 14.16 17.61 7.87
CA LEU A 56 15.13 17.96 8.92
C LEU A 56 14.73 17.30 10.25
N GLU A 57 15.71 17.00 11.08
CA GLU A 57 15.51 16.29 12.37
C GLU A 57 14.67 17.08 13.38
N ASN A 58 14.63 18.41 13.26
CA ASN A 58 13.92 19.32 14.17
C ASN A 58 12.45 19.56 13.77
N GLY A 59 11.88 18.76 12.88
CA GLY A 59 10.51 18.91 12.40
C GLY A 59 9.58 17.81 12.87
N ASP A 60 9.41 17.62 14.19
CA ASP A 60 8.42 16.72 14.84
C ASP A 60 8.09 15.41 14.07
N CYS A 61 9.11 14.78 13.48
CA CYS A 61 8.97 13.55 12.72
C CYS A 61 9.19 12.35 13.64
N PHE A 62 8.55 11.22 13.31
CA PHE A 62 8.85 9.95 13.96
C PHE A 62 10.33 9.59 13.71
N ASN A 63 11.05 9.27 14.78
CA ASN A 63 12.45 8.86 14.68
C ASN A 63 12.51 7.35 14.42
N PRO A 64 13.10 6.89 13.31
CA PRO A 64 13.16 5.46 12.96
C PRO A 64 13.93 4.60 13.98
N ASP A 65 14.79 5.21 14.81
CA ASP A 65 15.52 4.51 15.87
C ASP A 65 14.69 4.34 17.15
N THR A 66 13.54 5.02 17.27
CA THR A 66 12.64 4.83 18.41
C THR A 66 11.83 3.55 18.28
N PRO A 67 11.56 2.85 19.39
CA PRO A 67 10.67 1.68 19.37
C PRO A 67 9.29 2.06 18.81
N LEU A 68 8.69 1.12 18.09
CA LEU A 68 7.32 1.27 17.61
C LEU A 68 6.36 1.49 18.78
N PRO A 69 5.29 2.30 18.60
CA PRO A 69 4.31 2.57 19.65
C PRO A 69 3.71 1.29 20.26
N THR A 70 3.35 1.36 21.54
CA THR A 70 2.64 0.26 22.22
C THR A 70 1.31 0.00 21.52
N GLY A 71 1.08 -1.24 21.08
CA GLY A 71 -0.14 -1.61 20.36
C GLY A 71 -0.03 -1.54 18.83
N TYR A 72 1.15 -1.18 18.28
CA TYR A 72 1.37 -1.22 16.84
C TYR A 72 1.14 -2.64 16.28
N ILE A 73 0.20 -2.74 15.34
CA ILE A 73 -0.28 -4.04 14.81
C ILE A 73 0.52 -4.51 13.58
N TYR A 74 1.26 -3.62 12.92
CA TYR A 74 2.02 -3.93 11.70
C TYR A 74 3.49 -4.25 11.99
N ARG A 75 3.75 -5.14 12.95
CA ARG A 75 5.07 -5.36 13.57
C ARG A 75 6.19 -5.80 12.61
N GLU A 76 5.84 -6.31 11.44
CA GLU A 76 6.80 -6.74 10.41
C GLU A 76 7.20 -5.62 9.44
N TYR A 77 6.56 -4.46 9.55
CA TYR A 77 6.74 -3.32 8.68
C TYR A 77 7.36 -2.14 9.43
N GLN A 78 7.99 -1.23 8.67
CA GLN A 78 8.49 0.03 9.19
C GLN A 78 7.32 0.97 9.49
N TYR A 79 7.56 1.92 10.40
CA TYR A 79 6.60 2.98 10.68
C TYR A 79 6.32 3.79 9.41
N GLU A 80 5.04 3.94 9.09
CA GLU A 80 4.54 4.83 8.05
C GLU A 80 3.40 5.68 8.65
N PRO A 81 3.23 6.94 8.21
CA PRO A 81 2.17 7.82 8.70
C PRO A 81 0.77 7.21 8.61
N GLU A 82 0.49 6.46 7.55
CA GLU A 82 -0.78 5.80 7.29
C GLU A 82 -1.08 4.66 8.29
N VAL A 83 -0.05 4.18 8.99
CA VAL A 83 -0.14 3.06 9.92
C VAL A 83 -0.37 3.53 11.37
N ASN A 84 -0.10 4.81 11.65
CA ASN A 84 -0.24 5.40 12.99
C ASN A 84 -1.59 6.10 13.19
N ASP A 85 -2.55 5.89 12.30
CA ASP A 85 -3.89 6.46 12.45
C ASP A 85 -4.62 5.71 13.58
N THR A 86 -4.34 6.12 14.81
CA THR A 86 -5.04 5.69 16.02
C THR A 86 -6.40 6.39 16.18
N ASP A 87 -6.92 7.04 15.14
CA ASP A 87 -8.28 7.61 15.10
C ASP A 87 -9.35 6.53 14.78
N PHE A 88 -9.32 5.44 15.54
CA PHE A 88 -10.47 4.53 15.71
C PHE A 88 -10.91 4.48 17.17
#